data_AF-A0A2A4Y9S0-F1
#
_entry.id   AF-A0A2A4Y9S0-F1
#
_cell.length_a   1.000
_cell.length_b   1.000
_cell.length_c   1.000
_cell.angle_alpha   90.00
_cell.angle_beta   90.00
_cell.angle_gamma   90.00
#
_symmetry.space_group_name_H-M   'P 1'
#
loop_
_entity.id
_entity.type
_entity.pdbx_description
1 polymer ?
#
loop_
_entity_poly.entity_id
_entity_poly.type
_entity_poly.pdbx_seq_one_letter_code
_entity_poly.pdbx_strand_id
1 'polypeptide(L)'
;MASESSTENSPRNSSPEYTRPVKPQRRVVITGMGALTPLGRTPDDSWAQAIEGRSGIAQITQFDPEHFTSKIAGEVKDFDPGEVIAKKDLKKMDRFIQFSLVGADQALKDSGLEITEERWWALPTLQKQNWLILWQQLPQAEFC
;
A
#
# COMPACT_ATOMS: atom_id res chain seq x y z
N MET A 1 -59.31 25.67 41.85
CA MET A 1 -58.65 26.47 40.80
C MET A 1 -57.19 26.64 41.23
N ALA A 2 -56.38 25.63 40.96
CA ALA A 2 -54.94 25.63 41.21
C ALA A 2 -54.32 24.83 40.06
N SER A 3 -53.33 25.45 39.45
CA SER A 3 -52.60 25.09 38.24
C SER A 3 -51.86 23.76 38.35
N GLU A 4 -52.18 22.80 37.48
CA GLU A 4 -51.27 21.68 37.20
C GLU A 4 -50.30 22.11 36.11
N SER A 5 -49.03 22.18 36.51
CA SER A 5 -47.90 22.55 35.68
C SER A 5 -47.42 21.34 34.87
N SER A 6 -47.13 21.61 33.61
CA SER A 6 -46.58 20.69 32.63
C SER A 6 -45.34 19.96 33.15
N THR A 7 -45.36 18.63 33.11
CA THR A 7 -44.12 17.85 33.04
C THR A 7 -44.24 16.87 31.87
N GLU A 8 -43.87 17.38 30.70
CA GLU A 8 -43.73 16.60 29.47
C GLU A 8 -42.49 15.71 29.61
N ASN A 9 -42.72 14.43 29.95
CA ASN A 9 -41.64 13.44 29.96
C ASN A 9 -41.46 12.91 28.54
N SER A 10 -40.66 13.62 27.75
CA SER A 10 -40.19 13.16 26.44
C SER A 10 -39.53 11.78 26.59
N PRO A 11 -39.87 10.77 25.76
CA PRO A 11 -39.22 9.47 25.82
C PRO A 11 -37.75 9.61 25.44
N ARG A 12 -36.91 9.78 26.46
CA ARG A 12 -35.45 9.80 26.32
C ARG A 12 -34.99 8.40 25.92
N ASN A 13 -34.54 8.32 24.67
CA ASN A 13 -33.64 7.33 24.10
C ASN A 13 -34.22 5.94 23.80
N SER A 14 -34.70 5.78 22.56
CA SER A 14 -34.60 4.51 21.84
C SER A 14 -34.09 4.79 20.43
N SER A 15 -32.82 5.19 20.34
CA SER A 15 -32.15 5.21 19.02
C SER A 15 -32.14 3.78 18.47
N PRO A 16 -32.56 3.54 17.22
CA PRO A 16 -32.46 2.21 16.63
C PRO A 16 -30.99 1.76 16.65
N GLU A 17 -30.75 0.53 17.12
CA GLU A 17 -29.42 -0.04 17.20
C GLU A 17 -28.85 -0.22 15.79
N TYR A 18 -27.93 0.67 15.41
CA TYR A 18 -27.27 0.61 14.11
C TYR A 18 -26.30 -0.58 14.09
N THR A 19 -26.76 -1.70 13.56
CA THR A 19 -25.88 -2.82 13.20
C THR A 19 -25.35 -2.59 11.79
N ARG A 20 -24.05 -2.26 11.71
CA ARG A 20 -23.32 -2.17 10.44
C ARG A 20 -23.48 -3.51 9.67
N PRO A 21 -23.94 -3.50 8.41
CA PRO A 21 -24.04 -4.72 7.62
C PRO A 21 -22.63 -5.32 7.44
N VAL A 22 -22.45 -6.56 7.88
CA VAL A 22 -21.18 -7.28 7.70
C VAL A 22 -21.06 -7.64 6.23
N LYS A 23 -20.31 -6.82 5.49
CA LYS A 23 -19.94 -7.11 4.11
C LYS A 23 -19.10 -8.41 4.10
N PRO A 24 -19.41 -9.41 3.26
CA PRO A 24 -18.59 -10.62 3.17
C PRO A 24 -17.15 -10.21 2.87
N GLN A 25 -16.23 -10.57 3.76
CA GLN A 25 -14.83 -10.19 3.61
C GLN A 25 -14.21 -11.04 2.50
N ARG A 26 -13.69 -10.35 1.47
CA ARG A 26 -12.91 -11.02 0.42
C ARG A 26 -11.62 -11.53 1.04
N ARG A 27 -11.28 -12.79 0.77
CA ARG A 27 -9.99 -13.36 1.18
C ARG A 27 -8.89 -12.70 0.34
N VAL A 28 -7.84 -12.26 1.02
CA VAL A 28 -6.64 -11.68 0.41
C VAL A 28 -5.48 -12.60 0.74
N VAL A 29 -4.66 -12.89 -0.27
CA VAL A 29 -3.45 -13.71 -0.15
C VAL A 29 -2.27 -12.94 -0.72
N ILE A 30 -1.08 -13.22 -0.20
CA ILE A 30 0.18 -12.71 -0.74
C ILE A 30 0.67 -13.73 -1.77
N THR A 31 0.86 -13.29 -3.01
CA THR A 31 1.25 -14.17 -4.13
C THR A 31 2.69 -13.97 -4.57
N GLY A 32 3.33 -12.87 -4.18
CA GLY A 32 4.75 -12.65 -4.46
C GLY A 32 5.36 -11.63 -3.51
N MET A 33 6.67 -11.72 -3.31
CA MET A 33 7.45 -10.87 -2.42
C MET A 33 8.72 -10.36 -3.10
N GLY A 34 9.17 -9.18 -2.67
CA GLY A 34 10.43 -8.59 -3.11
C GLY A 34 11.03 -7.79 -1.97
N ALA A 35 12.34 -7.91 -1.78
CA ALA A 35 13.01 -7.31 -0.64
C ALA A 35 14.47 -7.00 -0.95
N LEU A 36 14.85 -5.75 -0.71
CA LEU A 36 16.24 -5.30 -0.69
C LEU A 36 16.58 -4.93 0.73
N THR A 37 17.52 -5.66 1.32
CA THR A 37 17.91 -5.48 2.71
C THR A 37 19.44 -5.44 2.84
N PRO A 38 19.97 -5.00 3.99
CA PRO A 38 21.41 -5.07 4.26
C PRO A 38 21.93 -6.52 4.40
N LEU A 39 21.02 -7.48 4.58
CA LEU A 39 21.34 -8.91 4.67
C LEU A 39 21.37 -9.56 3.30
N GLY A 40 20.46 -9.18 2.39
CA GLY A 40 20.36 -9.80 1.08
C GLY A 40 19.56 -8.96 0.10
N ARG A 41 19.71 -9.25 -1.19
CA ARG A 41 19.03 -8.52 -2.29
C ARG A 41 17.77 -9.20 -2.78
N THR A 42 17.43 -10.36 -2.22
CA THR A 42 16.19 -11.08 -2.47
C THR A 42 15.54 -11.46 -1.14
N PRO A 43 14.22 -11.74 -1.11
CA PRO A 43 13.55 -12.24 0.09
C PRO A 43 14.19 -13.51 0.65
N ASP A 44 14.49 -14.48 -0.21
CA ASP A 44 15.05 -15.77 0.20
C ASP A 44 16.44 -15.65 0.83
N ASP A 45 17.33 -14.87 0.20
CA ASP A 45 18.66 -14.61 0.73
C ASP A 45 18.56 -13.87 2.07
N SER A 46 17.81 -12.76 2.10
CA SER A 46 17.58 -11.99 3.33
C SER A 46 17.05 -12.85 4.48
N TRP A 47 16.12 -13.77 4.17
CA TRP A 47 15.52 -14.68 5.14
C TRP A 47 16.51 -15.75 5.62
N ALA A 48 17.27 -16.36 4.71
CA ALA A 48 18.29 -17.34 5.07
C ALA A 48 19.36 -16.73 5.99
N GLN A 49 19.87 -15.53 5.66
CA GLN A 49 20.85 -14.85 6.49
C GLN A 49 20.28 -14.44 7.86
N ALA A 50 19.00 -14.05 7.90
CA ALA A 50 18.31 -13.71 9.15
C ALA A 50 18.15 -14.94 10.06
N ILE A 51 17.79 -16.10 9.50
CA ILE A 51 17.70 -17.36 10.27
C ILE A 51 19.07 -17.77 10.82
N GLU A 52 20.13 -17.57 10.05
CA GLU A 52 21.51 -17.84 10.48
C GLU A 52 22.04 -16.82 11.51
N GLY A 53 21.27 -15.78 11.84
CA GLY A 53 21.65 -14.75 12.81
C GLY A 53 22.78 -13.84 12.32
N ARG A 54 22.95 -13.71 11.00
CA ARG A 54 23.94 -12.78 10.43
C ARG A 54 23.49 -11.33 10.67
N SER A 55 24.47 -10.46 10.91
CA SER A 55 24.23 -9.01 11.04
C SER A 55 24.46 -8.31 9.71
N GLY A 56 23.51 -7.48 9.30
CA GLY A 56 23.62 -6.60 8.13
C GLY A 56 24.25 -5.23 8.44
N ILE A 57 24.69 -5.00 9.68
CA ILE A 57 25.25 -3.73 10.12
C ILE A 57 26.76 -3.73 9.89
N ALA A 58 27.26 -2.69 9.23
CA ALA A 58 28.67 -2.49 8.95
C ALA A 58 29.05 -1.01 9.10
N GLN A 59 30.34 -0.69 8.94
CA GLN A 59 30.78 0.70 8.82
C GLN A 59 30.14 1.35 7.58
N ILE A 60 29.80 2.63 7.68
CA ILE A 60 29.23 3.42 6.59
C ILE A 60 30.26 3.50 5.45
N THR A 61 29.85 3.14 4.24
CA THR A 61 30.70 3.22 3.03
C THR A 61 30.18 4.20 2.00
N GLN A 62 28.91 4.61 2.11
CA GLN A 62 28.27 5.48 1.13
C GLN A 62 28.71 6.94 1.23
N PHE A 63 29.22 7.36 2.39
CA PHE A 63 29.73 8.71 2.65
C PHE A 63 30.75 8.67 3.79
N ASP A 64 31.49 9.77 4.00
CA ASP A 64 32.44 9.90 5.10
C ASP A 64 31.72 10.15 6.45
N PRO A 65 31.78 9.22 7.42
CA PRO A 65 31.09 9.34 8.68
C PRO A 65 31.90 10.08 9.77
N GLU A 66 33.07 10.67 9.47
CA GLU A 66 33.99 11.21 10.49
C GLU A 66 33.31 12.20 11.46
N HIS A 67 32.46 13.09 10.94
CA HIS A 67 31.76 14.12 11.70
C HIS A 67 30.48 13.64 12.41
N PHE A 68 30.13 12.36 12.29
CA PHE A 68 28.90 11.80 12.87
C PHE A 68 29.20 10.96 14.12
N THR A 69 28.31 11.03 15.10
CA THR A 69 28.40 10.22 16.32
C THR A 69 28.23 8.72 16.03
N SER A 70 27.36 8.36 15.08
CA SER A 70 27.21 6.98 14.61
C SER A 70 27.98 6.78 13.31
N LYS A 71 28.82 5.74 13.28
CA LYS A 71 29.67 5.37 12.12
C LYS A 71 29.26 4.03 11.48
N ILE A 72 28.14 3.49 11.93
CA ILE A 72 27.60 2.19 11.49
C ILE A 72 26.23 2.38 10.86
N ALA A 73 25.95 1.58 9.83
CA ALA A 73 24.66 1.54 9.15
C ALA A 73 24.39 0.15 8.55
N GLY A 74 23.11 -0.13 8.28
CA GLY A 74 22.70 -1.24 7.44
C GLY A 74 22.57 -0.78 6.00
N GLU A 75 23.67 -0.84 5.24
CA GLU A 75 23.68 -0.46 3.83
C GLU A 75 23.35 -1.68 2.95
N VAL A 76 22.55 -1.49 1.90
CA VAL A 76 22.41 -2.50 0.85
C VAL A 76 23.70 -2.51 0.03
N LYS A 77 24.45 -3.61 0.13
CA LYS A 77 25.73 -3.79 -0.55
C LYS A 77 25.52 -4.16 -2.02
N ASP A 78 26.43 -3.70 -2.88
CA ASP A 78 26.49 -4.04 -4.31
C ASP A 78 25.12 -3.88 -5.03
N PHE A 79 24.44 -2.77 -4.75
CA PHE A 79 23.19 -2.43 -5.39
C PHE A 79 23.42 -1.87 -6.80
N ASP A 80 22.96 -2.60 -7.82
CA ASP A 80 22.91 -2.13 -9.20
C ASP A 80 21.45 -2.07 -9.69
N PRO A 81 20.87 -0.86 -9.87
CA PRO A 81 19.51 -0.70 -10.39
C PRO A 81 19.42 -0.85 -11.91
N GLY A 82 20.55 -1.02 -12.63
CA GLY A 82 20.61 -1.02 -14.09
C GLY A 82 19.85 -2.15 -14.79
N GLU A 83 19.48 -3.20 -14.05
CA GLU A 83 18.68 -4.32 -14.57
C GLU A 83 17.19 -3.99 -14.70
N VAL A 84 16.69 -3.05 -13.89
CA VAL A 84 15.26 -2.69 -13.83
C VAL A 84 15.01 -1.28 -14.38
N ILE A 85 15.96 -0.37 -14.20
CA ILE A 85 15.77 1.06 -14.50
C ILE A 85 16.73 1.48 -15.61
N ALA A 86 16.20 2.13 -16.65
CA ALA A 86 17.01 2.68 -17.71
C ALA A 86 17.99 3.74 -17.19
N LYS A 87 19.23 3.72 -17.69
CA LYS A 87 20.31 4.63 -17.25
C LYS A 87 19.96 6.13 -17.30
N LYS A 88 19.04 6.52 -18.20
CA LYS A 88 18.57 7.91 -18.33
C LYS A 88 17.73 8.37 -17.14
N ASP A 89 17.02 7.45 -16.51
CA ASP A 89 16.09 7.77 -15.42
C ASP A 89 16.70 7.56 -14.04
N LEU A 90 17.79 6.78 -13.94
CA LEU A 90 18.57 6.63 -12.70
C LEU A 90 18.99 7.96 -12.08
N LYS A 91 19.40 8.95 -12.90
CA LYS A 91 19.82 10.27 -12.41
C LYS A 91 18.66 11.15 -11.92
N LYS A 92 17.42 10.82 -12.30
CA LYS A 92 16.22 11.58 -11.92
C LYS A 92 15.55 10.99 -10.67
N MET A 93 15.90 9.76 -10.30
CA MET A 93 15.28 9.02 -9.21
C MET A 93 16.18 9.02 -7.98
N ASP A 94 15.59 9.32 -6.82
CA ASP A 94 16.27 9.09 -5.54
C ASP A 94 16.50 7.60 -5.30
N ARG A 95 17.49 7.26 -4.47
CA ARG A 95 17.86 5.88 -4.15
C ARG A 95 16.71 5.07 -3.54
N PHE A 96 15.83 5.67 -2.74
CA PHE A 96 14.68 4.93 -2.19
C PHE A 96 13.68 4.51 -3.28
N ILE A 97 13.52 5.33 -4.33
CA ILE A 97 12.66 5.02 -5.48
C ILE A 97 13.27 3.85 -6.25
N GLN A 98 14.59 3.86 -6.44
CA GLN A 98 15.30 2.78 -7.10
C GLN A 98 15.10 1.45 -6.35
N PHE A 99 15.24 1.45 -5.02
CA PHE A 99 14.94 0.26 -4.20
C PHE A 99 13.48 -0.19 -4.33
N SER A 100 12.54 0.76 -4.29
CA SER A 100 11.12 0.44 -4.38
C SER A 100 10.75 -0.20 -5.71
N LEU A 101 11.31 0.30 -6.82
CA LEU A 101 11.09 -0.24 -8.17
C LEU A 101 11.68 -1.64 -8.32
N VAL A 102 12.91 -1.84 -7.87
CA VAL A 102 13.56 -3.17 -7.93
C VAL A 102 12.82 -4.17 -7.04
N GLY A 103 12.40 -3.78 -5.83
CA GLY A 103 11.61 -4.64 -4.96
C GLY A 103 10.22 -4.96 -5.53
N ALA A 104 9.56 -3.99 -6.15
CA ALA A 104 8.28 -4.23 -6.83
C ALA A 104 8.42 -5.16 -8.04
N ASP A 105 9.48 -5.00 -8.83
CA ASP A 105 9.79 -5.87 -9.97
C ASP A 105 10.07 -7.33 -9.51
N GLN A 106 10.82 -7.51 -8.42
CA GLN A 106 10.99 -8.83 -7.80
C GLN A 106 9.65 -9.45 -7.38
N ALA A 107 8.81 -8.70 -6.68
CA ALA A 107 7.50 -9.19 -6.23
C ALA A 107 6.58 -9.54 -7.40
N LEU A 108 6.61 -8.76 -8.47
CA LEU A 108 5.81 -9.02 -9.66
C LEU A 108 6.26 -10.31 -10.35
N LYS A 109 7.58 -10.47 -10.56
CA LYS A 109 8.19 -11.68 -11.12
C LYS A 109 7.88 -12.92 -10.28
N ASP A 110 8.03 -12.83 -8.97
CA ASP A 110 7.73 -13.91 -8.01
C ASP A 110 6.24 -14.31 -8.06
N SER A 111 5.34 -13.33 -8.18
CA SER A 111 3.90 -13.60 -8.27
C SER A 111 3.44 -14.26 -9.58
N GLY A 112 4.28 -14.28 -10.62
CA GLY A 112 3.89 -14.72 -11.96
C GLY A 112 2.74 -13.93 -12.57
N LEU A 113 2.46 -12.71 -12.05
CA LEU A 113 1.34 -11.90 -12.48
C LEU A 113 1.67 -11.15 -13.78
N GLU A 114 0.99 -11.50 -14.85
CA GLU A 114 1.02 -10.75 -16.11
C GLU A 114 0.01 -9.60 -16.08
N ILE A 115 0.50 -8.38 -16.28
CA ILE A 115 -0.31 -7.17 -16.36
C ILE A 115 -0.75 -6.97 -17.82
N THR A 116 -2.00 -7.33 -18.12
CA THR A 116 -2.63 -7.11 -19.44
C THR A 116 -3.64 -5.96 -19.40
N GLU A 117 -3.87 -5.31 -20.55
CA GLU A 117 -4.79 -4.17 -20.69
C GLU A 117 -6.24 -4.51 -20.28
N GLU A 118 -6.65 -5.75 -20.50
CA GLU A 118 -7.94 -6.33 -20.09
C GLU A 118 -8.07 -6.55 -18.57
N ARG A 119 -6.94 -6.60 -17.85
CA ARG A 119 -6.89 -6.76 -16.38
C ARG A 119 -6.72 -5.43 -15.64
N TRP A 120 -6.43 -4.36 -16.37
CA TRP A 120 -6.21 -3.02 -15.80
C TRP A 120 -7.48 -2.44 -15.13
N TRP A 121 -8.68 -2.86 -15.56
CA TRP A 121 -9.96 -2.42 -14.98
C TRP A 121 -10.46 -3.29 -13.79
N ALA A 122 -9.85 -4.45 -13.54
CA ALA A 122 -10.27 -5.34 -12.45
C ALA A 122 -9.76 -4.89 -11.06
N LEU A 123 -8.94 -3.83 -11.01
CA LEU A 123 -8.55 -3.14 -9.78
C LEU A 123 -9.72 -2.27 -9.28
N PRO A 124 -10.36 -2.59 -8.14
CA PRO A 124 -11.63 -1.96 -7.73
C PRO A 124 -11.57 -0.47 -7.38
N THR A 125 -10.40 0.18 -7.46
CA THR A 125 -10.18 1.54 -6.93
C THR A 125 -10.45 2.66 -7.92
N LEU A 126 -10.76 2.38 -9.19
CA LEU A 126 -11.02 3.42 -10.20
C LEU A 126 -12.34 3.27 -11.00
N GLN A 127 -13.27 2.43 -10.55
CA GLN A 127 -14.59 2.29 -11.18
C GLN A 127 -15.69 3.04 -10.42
N LYS A 128 -15.48 4.35 -10.16
CA LYS A 128 -16.49 5.23 -9.53
C LYS A 128 -16.72 6.58 -10.23
N GLN A 129 -16.22 6.79 -11.44
CA GLN A 129 -16.68 7.88 -12.28
C GLN A 129 -17.24 7.35 -13.59
N ASN A 130 -18.49 6.91 -13.57
CA ASN A 130 -19.33 6.99 -14.75
C ASN A 130 -20.76 7.39 -14.39
N TRP A 131 -20.87 8.59 -13.83
CA TRP A 131 -22.14 9.23 -13.51
C TRP A 131 -22.87 9.74 -14.77
N LEU A 132 -22.14 9.95 -15.87
CA LEU A 132 -22.67 10.45 -17.14
C LEU A 132 -23.53 9.42 -17.90
N ILE A 133 -23.19 8.12 -17.85
CA ILE A 133 -24.00 7.09 -18.52
C ILE A 133 -25.33 6.82 -17.79
N LEU A 134 -25.38 6.99 -16.46
CA LEU A 134 -26.61 6.79 -15.68
C LEU A 134 -27.65 7.91 -15.86
N TRP A 135 -27.21 9.14 -16.16
CA TRP A 135 -28.12 10.27 -16.40
C TRP A 135 -28.81 10.23 -17.76
N GLN A 136 -28.23 9.53 -18.75
CA GLN A 136 -28.77 9.47 -20.12
C GLN A 136 -29.84 8.39 -20.30
N GLN A 137 -30.09 7.55 -19.29
CA GLN A 137 -31.04 6.43 -19.33
C GLN A 137 -32.25 6.59 -18.38
N LEU A 138 -32.41 7.74 -17.72
CA LEU A 138 -33.60 8.02 -16.91
C LEU A 138 -34.74 8.54 -17.81
N PRO A 139 -35.91 7.87 -17.84
CA PRO A 139 -37.07 8.38 -18.55
C PRO A 139 -37.52 9.71 -17.92
N GLN A 140 -37.67 10.73 -18.76
CA GLN A 140 -38.08 12.12 -18.42
C GLN A 140 -39.58 12.25 -18.07
N ALA A 141 -40.17 11.22 -17.44
CA ALA A 141 -41.55 11.29 -16.96
C ALA A 141 -41.50 11.19 -15.44
N GLU A 142 -42.19 12.12 -14.76
CA GLU A 142 -42.23 12.34 -13.31
C GLU A 142 -41.22 13.36 -12.75
N PHE A 143 -41.07 14.50 -13.43
CA PHE A 143 -40.84 15.77 -12.74
C PHE A 143 -42.00 16.72 -13.06
N CYS A 144 -42.95 16.79 -12.12
CA CYS A 144 -43.89 17.89 -11.97
C CYS A 144 -43.53 18.62 -10.66
#